data_AF-A0A1F6UQF6-F1
#
_entry.id   AF-A0A1F6UQF6-F1
#
_cell.length_a   1.000
_cell.length_b   1.000
_cell.length_c   1.000
_cell.angle_alpha   90.00
_cell.angle_beta   90.00
_cell.angle_gamma   90.00
#
_symmetry.space_group_name_H-M   'P 1'
#
loop_
_entity.id
_entity.type
_entity.pdbx_description
1 polymer ?
#
loop_
_entity_poly.entity_id
_entity_poly.type
_entity_poly.pdbx_seq_one_letter_code
_entity_poly.pdbx_strand_id
1 'polypeptide(L)'
;SVKGPKEITAGDIKTGGQVEILNPELYIAQVTGKVNLNIEIRIEKGLGFISKEIFHKEKVDVGTIAVDAIFTPIRRVSYEVENMRVGDKTNHNRLRISIETDGTLSPREALTRSIEIMINQLKAVVDFKEREKVNPPSALSGGDGEKKIEEKKSIRNALLSDADERADFADVLKTRTDDLDFSTRTLNALTSANIRTLGGLARKKREDLLEVEGIGEKGSMEIKKALAKFGLNLKE
;
A
#
# COMPACT_ATOMS: atom_id res chain seq x y z
N SER A 1 -39.67 -10.13 11.23
CA SER A 1 -40.96 -10.72 11.66
C SER A 1 -41.95 -10.57 10.52
N VAL A 2 -42.40 -11.69 9.98
CA VAL A 2 -43.41 -11.74 8.91
C VAL A 2 -44.62 -12.49 9.42
N LYS A 3 -45.83 -11.99 9.14
CA LYS A 3 -47.10 -12.58 9.58
C LYS A 3 -47.94 -13.03 8.39
N GLY A 4 -48.43 -14.26 8.43
CA GLY A 4 -49.32 -14.79 7.39
C GLY A 4 -48.59 -15.16 6.09
N PRO A 5 -49.34 -15.54 5.05
CA PRO A 5 -48.76 -16.06 3.83
C PRO A 5 -48.08 -14.95 3.03
N LYS A 6 -46.77 -15.06 2.82
CA LYS A 6 -45.95 -14.08 2.09
C LYS A 6 -44.65 -14.75 1.60
N GLU A 7 -44.18 -14.32 0.44
CA GLU A 7 -42.79 -14.53 0.03
C GLU A 7 -41.89 -13.56 0.78
N ILE A 8 -40.75 -14.07 1.27
CA ILE A 8 -39.79 -13.32 2.07
C ILE A 8 -38.51 -13.19 1.26
N THR A 9 -38.13 -11.95 0.98
CA THR A 9 -36.87 -11.60 0.32
C THR A 9 -35.92 -10.91 1.30
N ALA A 10 -34.66 -10.71 0.90
CA ALA A 10 -33.68 -10.00 1.73
C ALA A 10 -34.09 -8.54 2.02
N GLY A 11 -34.88 -7.92 1.15
CA GLY A 11 -35.44 -6.58 1.38
C GLY A 11 -36.42 -6.51 2.56
N ASP A 12 -36.99 -7.64 3.00
CA ASP A 12 -37.86 -7.69 4.19
C ASP A 12 -37.07 -7.74 5.52
N ILE A 13 -35.73 -7.83 5.45
CA ILE A 13 -34.87 -7.84 6.64
C ILE A 13 -34.80 -6.42 7.21
N LYS A 14 -35.13 -6.29 8.49
CA LYS A 14 -34.93 -5.04 9.23
C LYS A 14 -33.46 -4.93 9.61
N THR A 15 -32.70 -4.13 8.86
CA THR A 15 -31.31 -3.83 9.22
C THR A 15 -31.25 -2.66 10.21
N GLY A 16 -30.22 -2.66 11.06
CA GLY A 16 -29.81 -1.45 11.76
C GLY A 16 -29.11 -0.49 10.81
N GLY A 17 -29.02 0.80 11.12
CA GLY A 17 -28.42 1.82 10.24
C GLY A 17 -26.93 1.64 9.90
N GLN A 18 -26.26 0.60 10.41
CA GLN A 18 -24.86 0.27 10.13
C GLN A 18 -24.69 -0.86 9.09
N VAL A 19 -25.80 -1.49 8.65
CA VAL A 19 -25.78 -2.63 7.73
C VAL A 19 -26.64 -2.31 6.52
N GLU A 20 -26.06 -2.50 5.35
CA GLU A 20 -26.72 -2.32 4.06
C GLU A 20 -26.79 -3.67 3.33
N ILE A 21 -27.94 -3.96 2.73
CA ILE A 21 -28.16 -5.17 1.93
C ILE A 21 -28.09 -4.77 0.46
N LEU A 22 -27.13 -5.35 -0.26
CA LEU A 22 -26.87 -5.01 -1.66
C LEU A 22 -27.79 -5.73 -2.65
N ASN A 23 -28.40 -6.85 -2.25
CA ASN A 23 -29.25 -7.71 -3.07
C ASN A 23 -30.63 -7.94 -2.42
N PRO A 24 -31.49 -6.89 -2.34
CA PRO A 24 -32.79 -6.96 -1.65
C PRO A 24 -33.78 -7.96 -2.26
N GLU A 25 -33.62 -8.31 -3.53
CA GLU A 25 -34.45 -9.26 -4.26
C GLU A 25 -34.16 -10.73 -3.94
N LEU A 26 -33.10 -11.02 -3.17
CA LEU A 26 -32.72 -12.39 -2.86
C LEU A 26 -33.85 -13.12 -2.12
N TYR A 27 -34.36 -14.18 -2.72
CA TYR A 27 -35.36 -15.06 -2.10
C TYR A 27 -34.77 -15.81 -0.90
N ILE A 28 -35.49 -15.79 0.23
CA ILE A 28 -35.07 -16.48 1.46
C ILE A 28 -36.00 -17.65 1.73
N ALA A 29 -37.31 -17.40 1.86
CA ALA A 29 -38.30 -18.40 2.21
C ALA A 29 -39.72 -17.94 1.83
N GLN A 30 -40.68 -18.87 1.88
CA GLN A 30 -42.10 -18.59 1.68
C GLN A 30 -42.90 -19.16 2.85
N VAL A 31 -43.75 -18.31 3.42
CA VAL A 31 -44.74 -18.74 4.43
C VAL A 31 -46.04 -18.99 3.69
N THR A 32 -46.60 -20.20 3.80
CA THR A 32 -47.84 -20.61 3.11
C THR A 32 -49.07 -20.57 4.03
N GLY A 33 -48.88 -20.63 5.35
CA GLY A 33 -49.95 -20.65 6.35
C GLY A 33 -50.11 -19.36 7.14
N LYS A 34 -51.09 -19.34 8.07
CA LYS A 34 -51.26 -18.26 9.07
C LYS A 34 -50.29 -18.44 10.24
N VAL A 35 -48.99 -18.43 9.95
CA VAL A 35 -47.91 -18.58 10.94
C VAL A 35 -47.10 -17.29 11.00
N ASN A 36 -46.51 -17.01 12.17
CA ASN A 36 -45.60 -15.90 12.35
C ASN A 36 -44.15 -16.41 12.31
N LEU A 37 -43.33 -15.85 11.42
CA LEU A 37 -41.91 -16.19 11.31
C LEU A 37 -41.05 -15.07 11.90
N ASN A 38 -40.25 -15.41 12.90
CA ASN A 38 -39.26 -14.53 13.51
C ASN A 38 -37.88 -15.16 13.35
N ILE A 39 -36.97 -14.44 12.71
CA ILE A 39 -35.58 -14.82 12.50
C ILE A 39 -34.73 -13.68 13.02
N GLU A 40 -33.72 -14.02 13.81
CA GLU A 40 -32.65 -13.12 14.24
C GLU A 40 -31.35 -13.59 13.57
N ILE A 41 -30.63 -12.64 12.94
CA ILE A 41 -29.43 -12.92 12.18
C ILE A 41 -28.29 -12.15 12.83
N ARG A 42 -27.24 -12.87 13.23
CA ARG A 42 -26.00 -12.27 13.73
C ARG A 42 -25.03 -12.08 12.57
N ILE A 43 -24.52 -10.86 12.42
CA ILE A 43 -23.56 -10.49 11.37
C ILE A 43 -22.26 -10.09 12.06
N GLU A 44 -21.14 -10.61 11.56
CA GLU A 44 -19.80 -10.31 12.09
C GLU A 44 -18.87 -9.87 10.96
N LYS A 45 -17.82 -9.12 11.30
CA LYS A 45 -16.72 -8.81 10.39
C LYS A 45 -15.60 -9.80 10.64
N GLY A 46 -15.18 -10.50 9.59
CA GLY A 46 -14.11 -11.48 9.65
C GLY A 46 -13.23 -11.45 8.41
N LEU A 47 -12.33 -12.42 8.32
CA LEU A 47 -11.44 -12.61 7.19
C LEU A 47 -11.53 -14.06 6.69
N GLY A 48 -11.61 -14.23 5.37
CA GLY A 48 -11.62 -15.55 4.75
C GLY A 48 -12.90 -16.34 5.04
N PHE A 49 -12.73 -17.53 5.59
CA PHE A 49 -13.78 -18.52 5.82
C PHE A 49 -13.69 -19.07 7.24
N ILE A 50 -14.83 -19.10 7.94
CA ILE A 50 -14.95 -19.73 9.26
C ILE A 50 -16.04 -20.79 9.17
N SER A 51 -15.68 -22.04 9.49
CA SER A 51 -16.65 -23.14 9.50
C SER A 51 -17.55 -23.10 10.74
N LYS A 52 -18.79 -23.56 10.58
CA LYS A 52 -19.80 -23.75 11.63
C LYS A 52 -19.31 -24.57 12.83
N GLU A 53 -18.30 -25.42 12.67
CA GLU A 53 -17.74 -26.22 13.78
C GLU A 53 -17.01 -25.36 14.81
N ILE A 54 -16.40 -24.26 14.37
CA ILE A 54 -15.71 -23.31 15.25
C ILE A 54 -16.74 -22.59 16.12
N PHE A 55 -17.86 -22.16 15.52
CA PHE A 55 -18.96 -21.54 16.24
C PHE A 55 -19.59 -22.46 17.30
N HIS A 56 -19.70 -23.77 17.06
CA HIS A 56 -20.22 -24.70 18.07
C HIS A 56 -19.34 -24.85 19.32
N LYS A 57 -18.03 -24.58 19.21
CA LYS A 57 -17.12 -24.61 20.37
C LYS A 57 -17.32 -23.39 21.27
N GLU A 58 -17.72 -22.27 20.69
CA GLU A 58 -18.13 -21.08 21.41
C GLU A 58 -19.60 -21.23 21.84
N LYS A 59 -19.84 -21.90 22.98
CA LYS A 59 -21.16 -22.09 23.63
C LYS A 59 -22.31 -21.31 22.98
N VAL A 60 -22.96 -21.93 21.99
CA VAL A 60 -24.08 -21.32 21.26
C VAL A 60 -25.36 -21.56 22.04
N ASP A 61 -26.24 -20.56 22.09
CA ASP A 61 -27.55 -20.69 22.74
C ASP A 61 -28.40 -21.76 22.08
N VAL A 62 -29.24 -22.42 22.89
CA VAL A 62 -30.14 -23.46 22.41
C VAL A 62 -31.16 -22.84 21.44
N GLY A 63 -31.20 -23.35 20.21
CA GLY A 63 -32.09 -22.86 19.15
C GLY A 63 -31.40 -22.01 18.07
N THR A 64 -30.11 -21.71 18.22
CA THR A 64 -29.32 -21.07 17.16
C THR A 64 -28.88 -22.10 16.12
N ILE A 65 -29.05 -21.75 14.84
CA ILE A 65 -28.53 -22.55 13.72
C ILE A 65 -27.20 -21.94 13.29
N ALA A 66 -26.10 -22.65 13.51
CA ALA A 66 -24.80 -22.21 13.04
C ALA A 66 -24.65 -22.45 11.53
N VAL A 67 -24.22 -21.41 10.82
CA VAL A 67 -23.94 -21.43 9.38
C VAL A 67 -22.47 -21.09 9.17
N ASP A 68 -21.88 -21.60 8.09
CA ASP A 68 -20.52 -21.22 7.72
C ASP A 68 -20.46 -19.72 7.36
N ALA A 69 -19.43 -19.03 7.84
CA ALA A 69 -19.26 -17.60 7.61
C ALA A 69 -18.23 -17.37 6.49
N ILE A 70 -18.71 -16.76 5.41
CA ILE A 70 -17.92 -16.40 4.23
C ILE A 70 -17.71 -14.89 4.24
N PHE A 71 -16.49 -14.44 4.50
CA PHE A 71 -16.12 -13.02 4.57
C PHE A 71 -15.38 -12.54 3.32
N THR A 72 -15.34 -13.33 2.26
CA THR A 72 -14.69 -12.95 0.99
C THR A 72 -15.70 -12.31 0.03
N PRO A 73 -15.52 -11.03 -0.35
CA PRO A 73 -16.33 -10.39 -1.38
C PRO A 73 -15.91 -10.79 -2.81
N ILE A 74 -14.80 -11.53 -2.95
CA ILE A 74 -14.23 -11.94 -4.23
C ILE A 74 -14.79 -13.31 -4.61
N ARG A 75 -15.39 -13.40 -5.81
CA ARG A 75 -15.95 -14.65 -6.36
C ARG A 75 -14.95 -15.37 -7.24
N ARG A 76 -14.25 -14.64 -8.12
CA ARG A 76 -13.32 -15.22 -9.09
C ARG A 76 -12.24 -14.22 -9.46
N VAL A 77 -11.02 -14.73 -9.62
CA VAL A 77 -9.89 -13.97 -10.16
C VAL A 77 -9.19 -14.83 -11.19
N SER A 78 -8.89 -14.26 -12.35
CA SER A 78 -8.03 -14.86 -13.36
C SER A 78 -7.02 -13.85 -13.87
N TYR A 79 -5.88 -14.33 -14.35
CA TYR A 79 -4.89 -13.48 -15.00
C TYR A 79 -4.33 -14.17 -16.24
N GLU A 80 -3.96 -13.34 -17.23
CA GLU A 80 -3.36 -13.77 -18.48
C GLU A 80 -2.17 -12.86 -18.78
N VAL A 81 -1.07 -13.45 -19.23
CA VAL A 81 0.15 -12.73 -19.62
C VAL A 81 0.35 -12.88 -21.12
N GLU A 82 0.34 -11.76 -21.82
CA GLU A 82 0.50 -11.70 -23.27
C GLU A 82 1.77 -10.93 -23.63
N ASN A 83 2.44 -11.31 -24.72
CA ASN A 83 3.53 -10.49 -25.25
C ASN A 83 2.96 -9.21 -25.86
N MET A 84 3.59 -8.08 -25.57
CA MET A 84 3.18 -6.77 -26.06
C MET A 84 4.38 -6.07 -26.71
N ARG A 85 4.19 -5.59 -27.94
CA ARG A 85 5.13 -4.68 -28.59
C ARG A 85 4.78 -3.24 -28.21
N VAL A 86 5.76 -2.50 -27.72
CA VAL A 86 5.64 -1.07 -27.40
C VAL A 86 6.66 -0.32 -28.24
N GLY A 87 6.19 0.36 -29.29
CA GLY A 87 7.07 0.98 -30.29
C GLY A 87 7.96 -0.05 -30.98
N ASP A 88 9.28 0.09 -30.83
CA ASP A 88 10.27 -0.83 -31.40
C ASP A 88 10.70 -1.97 -30.47
N LYS A 89 10.28 -1.93 -29.20
CA LYS A 89 10.62 -2.94 -28.21
C LYS A 89 9.54 -4.03 -28.17
N THR A 90 9.94 -5.28 -28.37
CA THR A 90 9.05 -6.46 -28.32
C THR A 90 9.11 -7.23 -26.99
N ASN A 91 9.92 -6.79 -26.04
CA ASN A 91 10.20 -7.51 -24.78
C ASN A 91 9.31 -7.07 -23.60
N HIS A 92 8.12 -6.52 -23.87
CA HIS A 92 7.17 -6.17 -22.82
C HIS A 92 6.09 -7.24 -22.69
N ASN A 93 5.64 -7.47 -21.46
CA ASN A 93 4.50 -8.33 -21.16
C ASN A 93 3.31 -7.44 -20.79
N ARG A 94 2.14 -7.75 -21.34
CA ARG A 94 0.84 -7.21 -20.92
C ARG A 94 0.21 -8.20 -19.96
N LEU A 95 -0.08 -7.73 -18.75
CA LEU A 95 -0.85 -8.48 -17.77
C LEU A 95 -2.31 -8.05 -17.82
N ARG A 96 -3.20 -9.00 -18.07
CA ARG A 96 -4.65 -8.81 -17.96
C ARG A 96 -5.13 -9.52 -16.70
N ILE A 97 -5.79 -8.81 -15.79
CA ILE A 97 -6.38 -9.38 -14.57
C ILE A 97 -7.88 -9.17 -14.64
N SER A 98 -8.64 -10.25 -14.53
CA SER A 98 -10.11 -10.23 -14.45
C SER A 98 -10.53 -10.57 -13.03
N ILE A 99 -11.25 -9.67 -12.38
CA ILE A 99 -11.71 -9.82 -11.00
C ILE A 99 -13.23 -9.68 -10.97
N GLU A 100 -13.89 -10.69 -10.38
CA GLU A 100 -15.33 -10.76 -10.20
C GLU A 100 -15.66 -10.68 -8.70
N THR A 101 -16.47 -9.68 -8.33
CA THR A 101 -16.85 -9.35 -6.95
C THR A 101 -18.35 -9.50 -6.77
N ASP A 102 -18.81 -9.71 -5.54
CA ASP A 102 -20.24 -9.77 -5.20
C ASP A 102 -20.93 -8.40 -5.06
N GLY A 103 -20.20 -7.30 -5.30
CA GLY A 103 -20.68 -5.93 -5.22
C GLY A 103 -20.33 -5.21 -3.91
N THR A 104 -19.91 -5.95 -2.87
CA THR A 104 -19.52 -5.36 -1.57
C THR A 104 -18.24 -4.53 -1.65
N LEU A 105 -17.37 -4.86 -2.60
CA LEU A 105 -16.10 -4.18 -2.84
C LEU A 105 -15.89 -4.04 -4.34
N SER A 106 -15.43 -2.87 -4.79
CA SER A 106 -15.12 -2.71 -6.21
C SER A 106 -13.85 -3.51 -6.60
N PRO A 107 -13.77 -4.08 -7.82
CA PRO A 107 -12.59 -4.81 -8.28
C PRO A 107 -11.28 -4.01 -8.17
N ARG A 108 -11.37 -2.70 -8.41
CA ARG A 108 -10.22 -1.79 -8.29
C ARG A 108 -9.75 -1.67 -6.84
N GLU A 109 -10.66 -1.43 -5.90
CA GLU A 109 -10.31 -1.32 -4.48
C GLU A 109 -9.80 -2.66 -3.91
N ALA A 110 -10.39 -3.77 -4.36
CA ALA A 110 -9.89 -5.11 -4.02
C ALA A 110 -8.43 -5.30 -4.43
N LEU A 111 -8.08 -4.91 -5.66
CA LEU A 111 -6.71 -4.97 -6.15
C LEU A 111 -5.77 -4.01 -5.40
N THR A 112 -6.21 -2.79 -5.11
CA THR A 112 -5.40 -1.84 -4.33
C THR A 112 -5.09 -2.40 -2.94
N ARG A 113 -6.11 -2.90 -2.22
CA ARG A 113 -5.93 -3.49 -0.89
C ARG A 113 -5.02 -4.71 -0.93
N SER A 114 -5.11 -5.55 -1.96
CA SER A 114 -4.23 -6.73 -2.06
C SER A 114 -2.77 -6.32 -2.28
N ILE A 115 -2.51 -5.27 -3.07
CA ILE A 115 -1.17 -4.71 -3.26
C ILE A 115 -0.62 -4.13 -1.94
N GLU A 116 -1.42 -3.38 -1.19
CA GLU A 116 -1.03 -2.83 0.12
C GLU A 116 -0.65 -3.96 1.10
N ILE A 117 -1.48 -5.00 1.20
CA ILE A 117 -1.20 -6.19 2.02
C ILE A 117 0.10 -6.86 1.57
N MET A 118 0.30 -7.03 0.26
CA MET A 118 1.51 -7.63 -0.30
C MET A 118 2.76 -6.82 0.04
N ILE A 119 2.72 -5.49 -0.12
CA ILE A 119 3.84 -4.61 0.23
C ILE A 119 4.17 -4.72 1.72
N ASN A 120 3.15 -4.65 2.58
CA ASN A 120 3.33 -4.77 4.03
C ASN A 120 3.97 -6.10 4.41
N GLN A 121 3.53 -7.20 3.79
CA GLN A 121 4.12 -8.51 4.05
C GLN A 121 5.57 -8.61 3.55
N LEU A 122 5.87 -8.02 2.39
CA LEU A 122 7.22 -8.01 1.84
C LEU A 122 8.18 -7.12 2.63
N LYS A 123 7.70 -6.05 3.27
CA LYS A 123 8.54 -5.21 4.16
C LYS A 123 9.21 -6.04 5.26
N ALA A 124 8.53 -7.05 5.80
CA ALA A 124 9.09 -7.94 6.81
C ALA A 124 10.26 -8.80 6.29
N VAL A 125 10.32 -9.04 4.98
CA VAL A 125 11.36 -9.86 4.34
C VAL A 125 12.58 -9.03 3.95
N VAL A 126 12.39 -7.76 3.55
CA VAL A 126 13.48 -6.92 3.01
C VAL A 126 14.33 -6.28 4.11
N ASP A 127 14.03 -6.48 5.40
CA ASP A 127 14.76 -5.90 6.53
C ASP A 127 14.96 -4.37 6.35
N PHE A 128 13.98 -3.71 5.73
CA PHE A 128 13.95 -2.26 5.61
C PHE A 128 13.72 -1.70 7.01
N LYS A 129 14.82 -1.37 7.68
CA LYS A 129 14.87 -0.30 8.69
C LYS A 129 14.51 1.02 7.99
N GLU A 130 13.26 1.19 7.59
CA GLU A 130 12.70 2.53 7.54
C GLU A 130 12.81 3.03 8.98
N ARG A 131 13.74 3.97 9.22
CA ARG A 131 13.68 4.76 10.45
C ARG A 131 12.30 5.38 10.42
N GLU A 132 11.39 4.86 11.24
CA GLU A 132 10.11 5.51 11.47
C GLU A 132 10.43 6.97 11.78
N LYS A 133 10.01 7.88 10.90
CA LYS A 133 9.90 9.27 11.31
C LYS A 133 8.86 9.23 12.42
N VAL A 134 9.34 9.31 13.65
CA VAL A 134 8.52 9.50 14.84
C VAL A 134 7.73 10.78 14.61
N ASN A 135 6.49 10.64 14.15
CA ASN A 135 5.53 11.73 14.26
C ASN A 135 5.14 11.77 15.74
N PRO A 136 5.36 12.90 16.45
CA PRO A 136 4.92 13.00 17.82
C PRO A 136 3.38 12.87 17.88
N PRO A 137 2.85 12.28 18.96
CA PRO A 137 1.43 12.01 19.08
C PRO A 137 0.68 13.31 19.36
N SER A 138 -0.23 13.70 18.45
CA SER A 138 -1.29 14.65 18.78
C SER A 138 -2.59 13.87 18.95
N ALA A 139 -2.95 13.65 20.20
CA ALA A 139 -4.22 13.08 20.60
C ALA A 139 -5.36 14.13 20.50
N LEU A 140 -6.45 13.71 19.84
CA LEU A 140 -7.86 13.93 20.16
C LEU A 140 -8.40 15.38 20.30
N SER A 141 -9.27 15.78 19.35
CA SER A 141 -10.70 16.10 19.67
C SER A 141 -11.53 16.42 18.41
N GLY A 142 -12.64 15.70 18.24
CA GLY A 142 -13.98 16.22 17.86
C GLY A 142 -14.24 16.78 16.45
N GLY A 143 -15.28 16.25 15.80
CA GLY A 143 -16.22 17.04 14.98
C GLY A 143 -16.06 16.98 13.46
N ASP A 144 -16.94 16.18 12.85
CA ASP A 144 -17.74 16.46 11.64
C ASP A 144 -17.10 16.65 10.24
N GLY A 145 -17.48 15.73 9.35
CA GLY A 145 -18.22 16.09 8.14
C GLY A 145 -17.43 16.36 6.86
N GLU A 146 -16.38 17.20 6.89
CA GLU A 146 -15.88 17.83 5.66
C GLU A 146 -14.40 17.52 5.33
N LYS A 147 -13.63 16.93 6.25
CA LYS A 147 -12.17 16.74 6.10
C LYS A 147 -11.71 15.56 5.23
N LYS A 148 -12.59 14.62 4.89
CA LYS A 148 -12.19 13.38 4.17
C LYS A 148 -11.78 13.59 2.71
N ILE A 149 -12.17 14.71 2.08
CA ILE A 149 -11.85 15.01 0.68
C ILE A 149 -10.47 15.69 0.55
N GLU A 150 -10.05 16.46 1.56
CA GLU A 150 -8.72 17.08 1.60
C GLU A 150 -7.63 16.09 2.00
N GLU A 151 -7.89 15.16 2.93
CA GLU A 151 -6.93 14.11 3.31
C GLU A 151 -6.57 13.18 2.14
N LYS A 152 -7.54 12.83 1.27
CA LYS A 152 -7.24 12.00 0.09
C LYS A 152 -6.45 12.76 -0.99
N LYS A 153 -6.64 14.07 -1.11
CA LYS A 153 -5.87 14.93 -2.03
C LYS A 153 -4.46 15.19 -1.49
N SER A 154 -4.29 15.38 -0.18
CA SER A 154 -2.99 15.60 0.45
C SER A 154 -2.13 14.33 0.42
N ILE A 155 -2.71 13.14 0.63
CA ILE A 155 -1.99 11.86 0.50
C ILE A 155 -1.55 11.60 -0.95
N ARG A 156 -2.42 11.88 -1.93
CA ARG A 156 -2.07 11.74 -3.36
C ARG A 156 -0.98 12.71 -3.76
N ASN A 157 -1.03 13.97 -3.31
CA ASN A 157 -0.01 14.97 -3.61
C ASN A 157 1.32 14.68 -2.89
N ALA A 158 1.29 14.14 -1.67
CA ALA A 158 2.51 13.73 -0.94
C ALA A 158 3.20 12.50 -1.57
N LEU A 159 2.42 11.52 -2.05
CA LEU A 159 2.97 10.36 -2.78
C LEU A 159 3.54 10.74 -4.16
N LEU A 160 2.95 11.74 -4.81
CA LEU A 160 3.45 12.28 -6.09
C LEU A 160 4.71 13.14 -5.88
N SER A 161 4.77 13.95 -4.82
CA SER A 161 5.98 14.73 -4.50
C SER A 161 7.14 13.85 -4.07
N ASP A 162 6.90 12.78 -3.29
CA ASP A 162 7.95 11.83 -2.88
C ASP A 162 8.51 11.02 -4.07
N ALA A 163 7.73 10.79 -5.12
CA ALA A 163 8.18 10.08 -6.32
C ALA A 163 9.04 10.98 -7.23
N ASP A 164 8.62 12.23 -7.44
CA ASP A 164 9.38 13.23 -8.20
C ASP A 164 10.67 13.63 -7.45
N GLU A 165 10.64 13.85 -6.13
CA GLU A 165 11.85 14.14 -5.34
C GLU A 165 12.84 12.97 -5.33
N ARG A 166 12.36 11.71 -5.33
CA ARG A 166 13.23 10.52 -5.42
C ARG A 166 13.83 10.34 -6.82
N ALA A 167 13.11 10.72 -7.87
CA ALA A 167 13.63 10.72 -9.25
C ALA A 167 14.72 11.79 -9.40
N ASP A 168 14.45 13.01 -8.92
CA ASP A 168 15.40 14.12 -8.93
C ASP A 168 16.65 13.80 -8.10
N PHE A 169 16.51 13.18 -6.92
CA PHE A 169 17.64 12.76 -6.10
C PHE A 169 18.46 11.64 -6.77
N ALA A 170 17.80 10.68 -7.43
CA ALA A 170 18.48 9.60 -8.13
C ALA A 170 19.30 10.11 -9.33
N ASP A 171 18.86 11.19 -9.98
CA ASP A 171 19.57 11.81 -11.09
C ASP A 171 20.74 12.67 -10.61
N VAL A 172 20.61 13.37 -9.48
CA VAL A 172 21.73 14.07 -8.80
C VAL A 172 22.85 13.10 -8.41
N LEU A 173 22.54 11.87 -7.99
CA LEU A 173 23.56 10.88 -7.64
C LEU A 173 24.37 10.35 -8.85
N LYS A 174 23.83 10.49 -10.06
CA LYS A 174 24.48 10.06 -11.31
C LYS A 174 25.37 11.13 -11.94
N THR A 175 25.28 12.39 -11.48
CA THR A 175 26.13 13.48 -11.96
C THR A 175 27.60 13.10 -11.82
N ARG A 176 28.39 13.34 -12.88
CA ARG A 176 29.79 12.98 -12.91
C ARG A 176 30.63 13.96 -12.09
N THR A 177 31.73 13.47 -11.56
CA THR A 177 32.69 14.31 -10.84
C THR A 177 33.35 15.38 -11.72
N ASP A 178 33.36 15.16 -13.03
CA ASP A 178 33.98 16.05 -14.03
C ASP A 178 33.13 17.30 -14.28
N ASP A 179 31.81 17.21 -14.04
CA ASP A 179 30.87 18.33 -14.16
C ASP A 179 30.88 19.25 -12.93
N LEU A 180 31.73 18.94 -11.94
CA LEU A 180 31.86 19.68 -10.70
C LEU A 180 33.12 20.55 -10.75
N ASP A 181 33.03 21.73 -10.15
CA ASP A 181 34.11 22.73 -10.07
C ASP A 181 35.24 22.31 -9.09
N PHE A 182 35.84 21.14 -9.30
CA PHE A 182 36.97 20.66 -8.52
C PHE A 182 38.29 21.17 -9.10
N SER A 183 39.29 21.32 -8.23
CA SER A 183 40.64 21.61 -8.70
C SER A 183 41.21 20.44 -9.52
N THR A 184 42.13 20.72 -10.45
CA THR A 184 42.77 19.71 -11.31
C THR A 184 43.44 18.58 -10.51
N ARG A 185 43.97 18.90 -9.32
CA ARG A 185 44.53 17.93 -8.38
C ARG A 185 43.46 17.01 -7.77
N THR A 186 42.33 17.58 -7.34
CA THR A 186 41.21 16.82 -6.77
C THR A 186 40.57 15.91 -7.84
N LEU A 187 40.37 16.39 -9.07
CA LEU A 187 39.83 15.58 -10.18
C LEU A 187 40.72 14.39 -10.52
N ASN A 188 42.04 14.60 -10.63
CA ASN A 188 42.98 13.54 -10.94
C ASN A 188 43.05 12.50 -9.81
N ALA A 189 43.01 12.93 -8.55
CA ALA A 189 42.99 12.03 -7.41
C ALA A 189 41.68 11.21 -7.35
N LEU A 190 40.53 11.82 -7.63
CA LEU A 190 39.24 11.11 -7.70
C LEU A 190 39.18 10.11 -8.86
N THR A 191 39.74 10.47 -10.00
CA THR A 191 39.85 9.60 -11.18
C THR A 191 40.74 8.39 -10.90
N SER A 192 41.89 8.59 -10.24
CA SER A 192 42.79 7.52 -9.78
C SER A 192 42.14 6.61 -8.74
N ALA A 193 41.31 7.17 -7.86
CA ALA A 193 40.52 6.42 -6.88
C ALA A 193 39.27 5.74 -7.47
N ASN A 194 39.05 5.86 -8.78
CA ASN A 194 37.91 5.31 -9.50
C ASN A 194 36.54 5.83 -8.99
N ILE A 195 36.51 7.05 -8.43
CA ILE A 195 35.31 7.74 -7.97
C ILE A 195 34.87 8.71 -9.05
N ARG A 196 33.85 8.34 -9.83
CA ARG A 196 33.40 9.09 -11.02
C ARG A 196 32.06 9.79 -10.87
N THR A 197 31.34 9.61 -9.76
CA THR A 197 29.99 10.17 -9.56
C THR A 197 29.80 10.79 -8.18
N LEU A 198 28.85 11.73 -8.08
CA LEU A 198 28.42 12.32 -6.80
C LEU A 198 27.95 11.26 -5.80
N GLY A 199 27.22 10.25 -6.25
CA GLY A 199 26.81 9.13 -5.41
C GLY A 199 27.97 8.27 -4.90
N GLY A 200 29.07 8.21 -5.63
CA GLY A 200 30.31 7.58 -5.16
C GLY A 200 30.99 8.37 -4.05
N LEU A 201 31.03 9.70 -4.18
CA LEU A 201 31.59 10.62 -3.17
C LEU A 201 30.77 10.61 -1.87
N ALA A 202 29.44 10.68 -1.96
CA ALA A 202 28.56 10.71 -0.79
C ALA A 202 28.65 9.45 0.09
N ARG A 203 29.11 8.33 -0.46
CA ARG A 203 29.29 7.06 0.27
C ARG A 203 30.61 6.98 1.03
N LYS A 204 31.57 7.86 0.74
CA LYS A 204 32.90 7.86 1.38
C LYS A 204 32.90 8.70 2.64
N LYS A 205 33.67 8.25 3.64
CA LYS A 205 33.93 9.03 4.84
C LYS A 205 35.03 10.06 4.56
N ARG A 206 35.10 11.08 5.42
CA ARG A 206 36.17 12.08 5.33
C ARG A 206 37.56 11.46 5.50
N GLU A 207 37.68 10.46 6.37
CA GLU A 207 38.91 9.73 6.65
C GLU A 207 39.39 8.98 5.41
N ASP A 208 38.50 8.19 4.78
CA ASP A 208 38.80 7.47 3.53
C ASP A 208 39.23 8.38 2.38
N LEU A 209 38.75 9.64 2.36
CA LEU A 209 39.13 10.61 1.34
C LEU A 209 40.52 11.20 1.58
N LEU A 210 40.99 11.27 2.82
CA LEU A 210 42.34 11.75 3.17
C LEU A 210 43.41 10.67 2.89
N GLU A 211 43.02 9.40 2.85
CA GLU A 211 43.90 8.30 2.46
C GLU A 211 44.18 8.26 0.95
N VAL A 212 43.34 8.92 0.14
CA VAL A 212 43.55 8.97 -1.32
C VAL A 212 44.72 9.89 -1.64
N GLU A 213 45.72 9.31 -2.33
CA GLU A 213 46.90 10.04 -2.77
C GLU A 213 46.52 11.24 -3.65
N GLY A 214 46.86 12.44 -3.18
CA GLY A 214 46.54 13.70 -3.86
C GLY A 214 45.39 14.50 -3.26
N ILE A 215 44.55 13.91 -2.40
CA ILE A 215 43.48 14.60 -1.66
C ILE A 215 44.00 15.05 -0.29
N GLY A 216 44.29 16.34 -0.15
CA GLY A 216 44.62 16.95 1.14
C GLY A 216 43.39 17.59 1.82
N GLU A 217 43.63 18.31 2.91
CA GLU A 217 42.58 19.05 3.64
C GLU A 217 41.75 19.97 2.74
N LYS A 218 42.41 20.65 1.79
CA LYS A 218 41.75 21.51 0.79
C LYS A 218 40.83 20.72 -0.16
N GLY A 219 41.27 19.57 -0.65
CA GLY A 219 40.46 18.68 -1.50
C GLY A 219 39.24 18.13 -0.75
N SER A 220 39.40 17.77 0.54
CA SER A 220 38.28 17.33 1.38
C SER A 220 37.23 18.44 1.61
N MET A 221 37.67 19.71 1.72
CA MET A 221 36.79 20.86 1.84
C MET A 221 36.08 21.19 0.52
N GLU A 222 36.77 21.06 -0.63
CA GLU A 222 36.17 21.19 -1.96
C GLU A 222 35.04 20.17 -2.16
N ILE A 223 35.28 18.90 -1.82
CA ILE A 223 34.29 17.83 -1.91
C ILE A 223 33.09 18.09 -0.99
N LYS A 224 33.33 18.50 0.26
CA LYS A 224 32.25 18.84 1.20
C LYS A 224 31.40 20.02 0.71
N LYS A 225 32.04 21.05 0.15
CA LYS A 225 31.35 22.23 -0.40
C LYS A 225 30.55 21.89 -1.66
N ALA A 226 31.07 21.03 -2.53
CA ALA A 226 30.38 20.57 -3.72
C ALA A 226 29.14 19.73 -3.35
N LEU A 227 29.26 18.77 -2.43
CA LEU A 227 28.14 17.96 -1.96
C LEU A 227 27.04 18.83 -1.31
N ALA A 228 27.43 19.85 -0.53
CA ALA A 228 26.48 20.77 0.08
C ALA A 228 25.64 21.58 -0.93
N LYS A 229 26.19 21.91 -2.11
CA LYS A 229 25.42 22.59 -3.20
C LYS A 229 24.26 21.72 -3.71
N PHE A 230 24.38 20.40 -3.61
CA PHE A 230 23.38 19.42 -4.06
C PHE A 230 22.58 18.83 -2.88
N GLY A 231 22.65 19.43 -1.69
CA GLY A 231 21.92 18.95 -0.50
C GLY A 231 22.45 17.63 0.08
N LEU A 232 23.64 17.19 -0.33
CA LEU A 232 24.28 15.95 0.12
C LEU A 232 25.32 16.24 1.20
N ASN A 233 25.46 15.31 2.14
CA ASN A 233 26.50 15.34 3.16
C ASN A 233 27.42 14.13 3.03
N LEU A 234 28.69 14.30 3.41
CA LEU A 234 29.60 13.18 3.61
C LEU A 234 29.09 12.30 4.75
N LYS A 235 29.31 11.00 4.63
CA LYS A 235 29.04 10.06 5.72
C LYS A 235 30.02 10.33 6.86
N GLU A 236 29.49 10.55 8.07
CA GLU A 236 30.28 10.54 9.31
C GLU A 236 30.95 9.18 9.52
#